data_AF-A0A527FSM4-F1
#
_entry.id   AF-A0A527FSM4-F1
#
_cell.length_a   1.000
_cell.length_b   1.000
_cell.length_c   1.000
_cell.angle_alpha   90.00
_cell.angle_beta   90.00
_cell.angle_gamma   90.00
#
_symmetry.space_group_name_H-M   'P 1'
#
loop_
_entity.id
_entity.type
_entity.pdbx_description
1 polymer ?
#
loop_
_entity_poly.entity_id
_entity_poly.type
_entity_poly.pdbx_seq_one_letter_code
_entity_poly.pdbx_strand_id
1 'polypeptide(L)' 'IGIAGIGLAVGYLNRPELTEQKFIADFVGLPNNPSKRIYRTGDLGRINDQSEIEYAGRIDTQVKIRGYRIELGEIEA' A
#
# COMPACT_ATOMS: atom_id res chain seq x y z
N ILE A 1 -1.36 1.35 -6.84
CA ILE A 1 -0.59 2.45 -6.22
C ILE A 1 0.37 1.87 -5.20
N GLY A 2 1.62 2.35 -5.17
CA GLY A 2 2.64 1.97 -4.19
C GLY A 2 3.30 3.21 -3.59
N ILE A 3 3.66 3.14 -2.31
CA ILE A 3 4.28 4.26 -1.58
C ILE A 3 5.72 3.89 -1.24
N ALA A 4 6.65 4.82 -1.45
CA ALA A 4 8.07 4.67 -1.12
C ALA A 4 8.58 5.91 -0.36
N GLY A 5 9.79 5.81 0.21
CA GLY A 5 10.46 6.94 0.86
C GLY A 5 10.47 6.89 2.38
N ILE A 6 10.89 7.99 3.00
CA ILE A 6 11.13 8.08 4.45
C ILE A 6 9.87 7.92 5.32
N GLY A 7 8.69 8.17 4.75
CA GLY A 7 7.43 8.08 5.48
C GLY A 7 6.91 6.65 5.66
N LEU A 8 7.63 5.64 5.17
CA LEU A 8 7.24 4.25 5.38
C LEU A 8 7.40 3.83 6.84
N ALA A 9 6.40 3.13 7.36
CA ALA A 9 6.52 2.44 8.63
C ALA A 9 7.61 1.34 8.56
N VAL A 10 8.09 0.92 9.73
CA VAL A 10 9.02 -0.21 9.83
C VAL A 10 8.33 -1.51 9.37
N GLY A 11 7.07 -1.71 9.77
CA GLY A 11 6.26 -2.87 9.46
C GLY A 11 5.07 -2.98 10.41
N TYR A 12 4.46 -4.16 10.45
CA TYR A 12 3.40 -4.50 11.40
C TYR A 12 3.99 -5.19 12.64
N LEU A 13 3.62 -4.70 13.83
CA LEU A 13 4.10 -5.23 15.09
C LEU A 13 3.71 -6.71 15.25
N ASN A 14 4.69 -7.57 15.55
CA ASN A 14 4.53 -9.02 15.71
C ASN A 14 3.88 -9.76 14.52
N ARG A 15 3.98 -9.18 13.31
CA ARG A 15 3.41 -9.75 12.08
C ARG A 15 4.44 -9.66 10.94
N PRO A 16 5.55 -10.43 11.01
CA PRO A 16 6.63 -10.36 10.02
C PRO A 16 6.18 -10.80 8.62
N GLU A 17 5.36 -11.86 8.51
CA GLU A 17 4.85 -12.36 7.24
C GLU A 17 4.00 -11.31 6.50
N LEU A 18 3.09 -10.65 7.22
CA LEU A 18 2.28 -9.56 6.66
C LEU A 18 3.14 -8.36 6.28
N THR A 19 4.20 -8.08 7.05
CA THR A 19 5.15 -7.02 6.74
C THR A 19 5.86 -7.31 5.42
N GLU A 20 6.37 -8.53 5.23
CA GLU A 20 7.03 -8.93 3.98
C GLU A 20 6.06 -8.90 2.78
N GLN A 21 4.81 -9.34 2.99
CA GLN A 21 3.79 -9.31 1.95
C GLN A 21 3.45 -7.89 1.48
N LYS A 22 3.36 -6.92 2.40
CA LYS A 22 2.93 -5.54 2.11
C LYS A 22 4.09 -4.58 1.83
N PHE A 23 5.27 -4.80 2.41
CA PHE A 23 6.47 -3.97 2.22
C PHE A 23 7.49 -4.73 1.37
N ILE A 24 7.31 -4.65 0.05
CA ILE A 24 8.13 -5.38 -0.93
C ILE A 24 9.42 -4.62 -1.25
N ALA A 25 10.39 -5.30 -1.84
CA ALA A 25 11.60 -4.67 -2.35
C ALA A 25 11.29 -3.59 -3.41
N ASP A 26 12.10 -2.54 -3.44
CA ASP A 26 12.06 -1.54 -4.50
C ASP A 26 12.53 -2.14 -5.84
N PHE A 27 11.58 -2.58 -6.66
CA PHE A 27 11.83 -3.17 -7.98
C PHE A 27 11.84 -2.13 -9.11
N VAL A 28 11.45 -0.88 -8.83
CA VAL A 28 11.40 0.21 -9.81
C VAL A 28 12.74 0.95 -9.87
N GLY A 29 13.59 0.77 -8.84
CA GLY A 29 14.91 1.37 -8.79
C GLY A 29 14.85 2.86 -8.47
N LEU A 30 13.98 3.27 -7.54
CA LEU A 30 13.77 4.67 -7.24
C LEU A 30 15.07 5.31 -6.70
N PRO A 31 15.55 6.40 -7.35
CA PRO A 31 16.75 7.09 -6.88
C PRO A 31 16.49 7.64 -5.47
N ASN A 32 17.48 7.45 -4.59
CA ASN A 32 17.44 7.92 -3.22
C ASN A 32 16.28 7.38 -2.35
N ASN A 33 15.68 6.22 -2.65
CA ASN A 33 14.77 5.57 -1.71
C ASN A 33 15.57 4.99 -0.51
N PRO A 34 15.50 5.60 0.69
CA PRO A 34 16.33 5.18 1.82
C PRO A 34 15.82 3.89 2.45
N SER A 35 14.52 3.59 2.30
CA SER A 35 13.89 2.38 2.83
C SER A 35 14.21 1.13 2.01
N LYS A 36 14.62 1.31 0.74
CA LYS A 36 14.76 0.25 -0.27
C LYS A 36 13.53 -0.66 -0.42
N ARG A 37 12.37 -0.17 0.02
CA ARG A 37 11.09 -0.87 0.06
C ARG A 37 10.00 -0.02 -0.56
N ILE A 38 8.92 -0.68 -0.95
CA ILE A 38 7.68 -0.08 -1.43
C ILE A 38 6.52 -0.72 -0.64
N TYR A 39 5.66 0.11 -0.07
CA TYR A 39 4.42 -0.33 0.55
C TYR A 39 3.31 -0.49 -0.49
N ARG A 40 2.72 -1.68 -0.56
CA ARG A 40 1.57 -2.01 -1.41
C ARG A 40 0.29 -1.56 -0.72
N THR A 41 -0.27 -0.44 -1.17
CA THR A 41 -1.45 0.14 -0.52
C THR A 41 -2.72 -0.70 -0.71
N GLY A 42 -2.79 -1.45 -1.82
CA GLY A 42 -4.00 -2.14 -2.28
C GLY A 42 -4.94 -1.26 -3.11
N ASP A 43 -4.58 0.01 -3.34
CA ASP A 43 -5.37 0.91 -4.17
C ASP A 43 -5.01 0.74 -5.64
N LEU A 44 -6.03 0.74 -6.50
CA LEU A 44 -5.91 0.90 -7.95
C LEU A 44 -5.84 2.38 -8.29
N GLY A 45 -4.99 2.71 -9.25
CA GLY A 45 -4.92 4.05 -9.79
C GLY A 45 -4.15 4.08 -11.10
N ARG A 46 -4.31 5.18 -11.82
CA ARG A 46 -3.65 5.45 -13.09
C ARG A 46 -3.09 6.86 -13.11
N ILE A 47 -2.11 7.09 -13.98
CA ILE A 47 -1.65 8.44 -14.30
C ILE A 47 -2.51 8.96 -15.45
N ASN A 48 -3.05 10.17 -15.31
CA ASN A 48 -3.80 10.83 -16.37
C ASN A 48 -2.88 11.68 -17.28
N ASP A 49 -3.45 12.30 -18.30
CA ASP A 49 -2.70 13.12 -19.26
C ASP A 49 -2.04 14.35 -18.63
N GLN A 50 -2.47 14.75 -17.42
CA GLN A 50 -1.90 15.84 -16.63
C GLN A 50 -0.79 15.36 -15.67
N SER A 51 -0.39 14.09 -15.76
CA SER A 51 0.61 13.46 -14.87
C SER A 51 0.19 13.39 -13.40
N GLU A 52 -1.12 13.41 -13.13
CA GLU A 52 -1.68 13.26 -11.79
C GLU A 52 -2.12 11.82 -11.53
N ILE A 53 -2.17 11.42 -10.26
CA ILE A 53 -2.64 10.10 -9.85
C ILE A 53 -4.17 10.14 -9.70
N GLU A 54 -4.87 9.41 -10.56
CA GLU A 54 -6.31 9.15 -10.43
C GLU A 54 -6.55 7.86 -9.64
N TYR A 55 -7.38 7.96 -8.60
CA TYR A 55 -7.83 6.80 -7.84
C TYR A 55 -8.92 6.02 -8.60
N ALA A 56 -8.73 4.71 -8.72
CA ALA A 56 -9.59 3.82 -9.51
C ALA A 56 -10.24 2.70 -8.68
N GLY A 57 -10.09 2.71 -7.35
CA GLY A 57 -10.70 1.73 -6.46
C GLY A 57 -9.70 0.89 -5.66
N ARG A 58 -10.15 -0.28 -5.21
CA ARG A 58 -9.38 -1.24 -4.40
C ARG A 58 -9.17 -2.54 -5.16
N ILE A 59 -8.03 -3.18 -4.97
CA ILE A 59 -7.80 -4.56 -5.46
C ILE A 59 -8.42 -5.62 -4.55
N ASP A 60 -8.65 -5.26 -3.30
CA ASP A 60 -9.15 -6.15 -2.25
C ASP A 60 -10.49 -5.66 -1.71
N THR A 61 -11.01 -6.40 -0.73
CA THR A 61 -12.32 -6.19 -0.13
C THR A 61 -12.33 -5.13 0.97
N GLN A 62 -11.24 -4.39 1.14
CA GLN A 62 -11.16 -3.36 2.17
C GLN A 62 -12.14 -2.22 1.87
N VAL A 63 -12.97 -1.88 2.85
CA VAL A 63 -13.95 -0.78 2.73
C VAL A 63 -13.73 0.28 3.79
N LYS A 64 -14.17 1.51 3.48
CA LYS A 64 -14.28 2.60 4.47
C LYS A 64 -15.75 2.83 4.79
N ILE A 65 -16.16 2.52 6.02
CA ILE A 65 -17.52 2.79 6.50
C ILE A 65 -17.42 3.83 7.62
N ARG A 66 -18.02 5.01 7.41
CA ARG A 66 -18.03 6.11 8.39
C ARG A 66 -16.63 6.51 8.90
N GLY A 67 -15.63 6.47 8.02
CA GLY A 67 -14.24 6.81 8.36
C GLY A 67 -13.40 5.66 8.93
N TYR A 68 -14.02 4.51 9.25
CA TYR A 68 -13.31 3.33 9.73
C TYR A 68 -12.84 2.47 8.56
N ARG A 69 -11.58 2.05 8.62
CA ARG A 69 -11.00 1.06 7.71
C ARG A 69 -11.41 -0.33 8.20
N ILE A 70 -12.11 -1.07 7.36
CA ILE A 70 -12.59 -2.43 7.65
C ILE A 70 -12.01 -3.36 6.60
N GLU A 71 -11.34 -4.42 7.05
CA GLU A 71 -10.87 -5.53 6.22
C GLU A 71 -11.91 -6.65 6.33
N LEU A 72 -12.71 -6.91 5.29
CA LEU A 72 -13.84 -7.86 5.40
C LEU A 72 -13.39 -9.30 5.75
N GLY A 73 -12.16 -9.68 5.38
CA GLY A 73 -11.59 -10.97 5.74
C GLY A 73 -11.35 -11.18 7.25
N GLU A 74 -11.33 -10.11 8.05
CA GLU A 74 -11.29 -10.22 9.52
C GLU A 74 -12.66 -10.55 10.13
N ILE A 75 -13.77 -10.33 9.40
CA ILE A 75 -15.15 -10.59 9.88
C ILE A 75 -15.62 -11.99 9.50
N GLU A 76 -15.11 -12.57 8.42
CA GLU A 76 -15.52 -13.89 7.91
C GLU A 76 -14.83 -15.09 8.60
N ALA A 77 -13.77 -14.84 9.39
CA ALA A 77 -12.94 -15.86 10.04
C ALA A 77 -13.43 -16.32 11.42
#